data_AF-A0ABD3MHC4-F1
#
_entry.id   AF-A0ABD3MHC4-F1
#
_cell.length_a   1.000
_cell.length_b   1.000
_cell.length_c   1.000
_cell.angle_alpha   90.00
_cell.angle_beta   90.00
_cell.angle_gamma   90.00
#
_symmetry.space_group_name_H-M   'P 1'
#
loop_
_entity.id
_entity.type
_entity.pdbx_description
1 polymer ?
#
loop_
_entity_poly.entity_id
_entity_poly.type
_entity_poly.pdbx_seq_one_letter_code
_entity_poly.pdbx_strand_id
1 'polypeptide(L)'
;MAIMIMVAATASAALPTVNEHYSSITTLDIAYLLTFLSIFLYCYYYTVLSPKTGKPDGFGESAFISNLHSVPLCILALLSLKHVIPESIPLCWSISFFIVDLLDAVVRGEIMWIVHAIISLALNVLTGRDAKHRALRSVSKGFFAEASTPFLNHWKKSKSYLSFIIFFIAFTLCRIVWVPYFVYTTYALYLHGEIDYLIWPSILFYILQLAWYAKMCTMIVNYKLPKELKERLKEQ
;
A
#
# COMPACT_ATOMS: atom_id res chain seq x y z
N MET A 1 23.07 -3.52 -8.13
CA MET A 1 23.70 -2.27 -7.62
C MET A 1 23.17 -1.03 -8.36
N ALA A 2 23.20 -0.98 -9.69
CA ALA A 2 22.73 0.19 -10.46
C ALA A 2 21.23 0.54 -10.27
N ILE A 3 20.33 -0.45 -10.22
CA ILE A 3 18.88 -0.21 -10.00
C ILE A 3 18.60 0.33 -8.59
N MET A 4 19.33 -0.14 -7.57
CA MET A 4 19.18 0.35 -6.19
C MET A 4 19.64 1.80 -6.05
N ILE A 5 20.75 2.16 -6.72
CA ILE A 5 21.22 3.54 -6.77
C ILE A 5 20.20 4.42 -7.51
N MET A 6 19.55 3.91 -8.56
CA MET A 6 18.50 4.63 -9.27
C MET A 6 17.24 4.84 -8.42
N VAL A 7 16.71 3.79 -7.76
CA VAL A 7 15.51 3.87 -6.92
C VAL A 7 15.75 4.77 -5.72
N ALA A 8 16.89 4.61 -5.04
CA ALA A 8 17.31 5.47 -3.94
C ALA A 8 17.51 6.92 -4.42
N ALA A 9 18.12 7.15 -5.59
CA ALA A 9 18.27 8.48 -6.15
C ALA A 9 16.93 9.13 -6.53
N THR A 10 15.97 8.38 -7.08
CA THR A 10 14.60 8.90 -7.33
C THR A 10 13.81 9.16 -6.05
N ALA A 11 14.02 8.37 -5.00
CA ALA A 11 13.39 8.55 -3.69
C ALA A 11 14.00 9.73 -2.91
N SER A 12 15.32 9.92 -2.98
CA SER A 12 16.01 11.11 -2.45
C SER A 12 15.61 12.38 -3.21
N ALA A 13 15.33 12.28 -4.52
CA ALA A 13 14.76 13.37 -5.31
C ALA A 13 13.25 13.58 -5.06
N ALA A 14 12.60 12.72 -4.26
CA ALA A 14 11.20 12.87 -3.85
C ALA A 14 11.02 13.72 -2.58
N LEU A 15 12.12 14.21 -2.01
CA LEU A 15 12.10 15.04 -0.81
C LEU A 15 11.62 16.46 -1.14
N PRO A 16 10.80 17.06 -0.27
CA PRO A 16 10.15 18.33 -0.54
C PRO A 16 11.17 19.48 -0.64
N THR A 17 11.02 20.30 -1.68
CA THR A 17 11.59 21.65 -1.74
C THR A 17 10.79 22.55 -0.79
N VAL A 18 11.49 23.14 0.17
CA VAL A 18 10.98 23.93 1.30
C VAL A 18 9.99 25.02 0.87
N ASN A 19 8.72 24.89 1.25
CA ASN A 19 7.90 25.91 1.94
C ASN A 19 6.41 25.52 2.01
N GLU A 20 5.79 25.92 3.14
CA GLU A 20 4.36 26.19 3.40
C GLU A 20 3.54 25.22 4.31
N HIS A 21 3.16 25.81 5.46
CA HIS A 21 2.18 25.41 6.51
C HIS A 21 2.42 24.12 7.31
N TYR A 22 3.39 24.20 8.23
CA TYR A 22 3.75 23.20 9.24
C TYR A 22 2.91 23.29 10.53
N SER A 23 2.72 22.13 11.20
CA SER A 23 2.33 22.10 12.61
C SER A 23 2.77 20.85 13.40
N SER A 24 3.98 20.28 13.39
CA SER A 24 5.28 20.46 12.72
C SER A 24 6.13 19.23 13.13
N ILE A 25 6.78 18.49 12.21
CA ILE A 25 7.91 17.62 12.58
C ILE A 25 9.08 17.99 11.63
N THR A 26 10.33 18.07 12.13
CA THR A 26 11.46 18.73 11.42
C THR A 26 12.84 18.47 12.06
N THR A 27 13.92 18.89 11.33
CA THR A 27 15.39 18.56 11.23
C THR A 27 15.90 17.39 10.31
N LEU A 28 15.14 16.54 9.67
CA LEU A 28 14.05 16.01 10.40
C LEU A 28 13.16 15.06 9.63
N ASP A 29 11.90 15.12 10.02
CA ASP A 29 10.88 14.16 9.67
C ASP A 29 11.25 12.68 9.70
N ILE A 30 11.92 12.11 10.70
CA ILE A 30 13.14 12.50 11.41
C ILE A 30 14.28 11.75 10.71
N ALA A 31 15.19 12.49 10.08
CA ALA A 31 15.93 12.23 8.82
C ALA A 31 15.23 11.28 7.83
N TYR A 32 14.05 11.73 7.36
CA TYR A 32 13.11 11.08 6.42
C TYR A 32 12.75 9.65 6.76
N LEU A 33 12.25 9.65 7.99
CA LEU A 33 12.01 8.54 8.88
C LEU A 33 13.14 7.53 8.80
N LEU A 34 14.25 7.98 9.41
CA LEU A 34 15.64 7.60 9.21
C LEU A 34 15.86 6.62 8.09
N THR A 35 15.67 7.26 6.94
CA THR A 35 15.80 6.91 5.54
C THR A 35 14.94 5.73 5.11
N PHE A 36 13.61 5.87 5.23
CA PHE A 36 12.68 4.80 4.84
C PHE A 36 12.93 3.54 5.66
N LEU A 37 13.10 3.85 6.94
CA LEU A 37 13.80 3.10 7.97
C LEU A 37 14.90 2.28 7.32
N SER A 38 15.91 3.05 6.89
CA SER A 38 17.11 2.99 6.02
C SER A 38 17.02 2.27 4.65
N ILE A 39 16.00 1.44 4.49
CA ILE A 39 16.41 0.05 4.33
C ILE A 39 15.19 -0.88 4.35
N PHE A 40 14.08 -0.48 5.00
CA PHE A 40 13.17 -1.38 5.73
C PHE A 40 13.80 -2.78 5.91
N LEU A 41 14.63 -2.78 6.96
CA LEU A 41 15.96 -3.42 7.12
C LEU A 41 16.47 -4.33 6.00
N TYR A 42 17.13 -3.66 5.04
CA TYR A 42 17.75 -4.09 3.79
C TYR A 42 16.83 -5.00 3.00
N CYS A 43 15.68 -4.41 2.71
CA CYS A 43 14.50 -4.88 2.03
C CYS A 43 14.05 -6.23 2.54
N TYR A 44 13.90 -6.18 3.86
CA TYR A 44 13.75 -7.25 4.82
C TYR A 44 14.73 -8.39 4.56
N TYR A 45 16.00 -8.04 4.82
CA TYR A 45 17.30 -8.64 4.50
C TYR A 45 17.29 -9.58 3.29
N TYR A 46 17.02 -8.96 2.14
CA TYR A 46 16.92 -9.59 0.84
C TYR A 46 15.67 -10.46 0.69
N THR A 47 14.56 -9.79 0.98
CA THR A 47 13.19 -10.21 0.77
C THR A 47 12.93 -11.51 1.49
N VAL A 48 12.70 -11.36 2.80
CA VAL A 48 12.49 -12.45 3.73
C VAL A 48 13.78 -13.28 3.84
N LEU A 49 14.82 -12.55 4.24
CA LEU A 49 15.97 -13.01 5.01
C LEU A 49 16.88 -14.07 4.33
N SER A 50 17.21 -13.88 3.04
CA SER A 50 18.51 -14.23 2.40
C SER A 50 18.91 -15.68 2.11
N PRO A 51 19.63 -15.98 0.99
CA PRO A 51 19.53 -17.30 0.39
C PRO A 51 20.64 -18.37 0.56
N LYS A 52 20.45 -19.61 1.05
CA LYS A 52 19.35 -20.39 1.63
C LYS A 52 17.94 -20.39 0.99
N THR A 53 17.49 -19.31 0.42
CA THR A 53 16.20 -18.71 0.73
C THR A 53 16.11 -17.27 0.18
N GLY A 54 15.55 -17.14 -1.00
CA GLY A 54 14.25 -16.48 -0.91
C GLY A 54 13.33 -17.40 -0.11
N LYS A 55 12.49 -16.82 0.75
CA LYS A 55 11.07 -17.15 0.93
C LYS A 55 10.65 -18.57 0.52
N PRO A 56 9.83 -19.24 1.33
CA PRO A 56 8.66 -19.75 0.63
C PRO A 56 7.54 -18.74 0.68
N ASP A 57 7.04 -18.45 1.88
CA ASP A 57 5.70 -17.85 1.92
C ASP A 57 5.74 -16.32 1.72
N GLY A 58 6.91 -15.73 1.60
CA GLY A 58 6.99 -14.37 1.10
C GLY A 58 6.46 -13.31 2.05
N PHE A 59 6.55 -12.07 1.58
CA PHE A 59 6.14 -10.90 2.32
C PHE A 59 4.61 -10.85 2.37
N GLY A 60 3.98 -11.31 1.28
CA GLY A 60 2.53 -11.39 1.11
C GLY A 60 1.80 -12.46 1.93
N GLU A 61 2.46 -13.46 2.51
CA GLU A 61 1.80 -14.45 3.39
C GLU A 61 1.95 -14.13 4.88
N SER A 62 2.89 -13.24 5.26
CA SER A 62 2.99 -12.81 6.64
C SER A 62 1.90 -11.78 6.97
N ALA A 63 0.76 -12.30 7.42
CA ALA A 63 -0.34 -11.49 7.96
C ALA A 63 0.13 -10.50 9.04
N PHE A 64 1.15 -10.85 9.84
CA PHE A 64 1.69 -9.96 10.86
C PHE A 64 2.38 -8.74 10.22
N ILE A 65 3.29 -8.98 9.27
CA ILE A 65 4.04 -7.90 8.61
C ILE A 65 3.11 -7.03 7.76
N SER A 66 2.15 -7.65 7.07
CA SER A 66 1.14 -6.93 6.29
C SER A 66 0.19 -6.09 7.19
N ASN A 67 -0.15 -6.56 8.40
CA ASN A 67 -0.89 -5.76 9.38
C ASN A 67 -0.03 -4.64 10.00
N LEU A 68 1.24 -4.93 10.26
CA LEU A 68 2.22 -3.95 10.74
C LEU A 68 2.42 -2.84 9.70
N HIS A 69 2.33 -3.13 8.41
CA HIS A 69 2.26 -2.09 7.39
C HIS A 69 0.97 -1.27 7.53
N SER A 70 -0.17 -1.96 7.37
CA SER A 70 -1.43 -1.33 6.98
C SER A 70 -2.11 -0.56 8.13
N VAL A 71 -2.07 -1.09 9.36
CA VAL A 71 -2.73 -0.46 10.52
C VAL A 71 -2.01 0.84 10.93
N PRO A 72 -0.69 0.83 11.20
CA PRO A 72 0.06 2.06 11.46
C PRO A 72 -0.05 3.05 10.30
N LEU A 73 -0.02 2.59 9.05
CA LEU A 73 -0.17 3.48 7.90
C LEU A 73 -1.50 4.23 7.92
N CYS A 74 -2.62 3.55 8.19
CA CYS A 74 -3.93 4.21 8.29
C CYS A 74 -4.00 5.20 9.47
N ILE A 75 -3.36 4.87 10.60
CA ILE A 75 -3.29 5.79 11.76
C ILE A 75 -2.48 7.03 11.42
N LEU A 76 -1.28 6.86 10.84
CA LEU A 76 -0.42 7.95 10.42
C LEU A 76 -1.10 8.81 9.33
N ALA A 77 -1.81 8.19 8.40
CA ALA A 77 -2.61 8.88 7.40
C ALA A 77 -3.72 9.73 8.04
N LEU A 78 -4.43 9.21 9.04
CA LEU A 78 -5.44 9.96 9.78
C LEU A 78 -4.84 11.15 10.55
N LEU A 79 -3.70 10.94 11.20
CA LEU A 79 -2.97 12.01 11.90
C LEU A 79 -2.50 13.09 10.93
N SER A 80 -2.03 12.68 9.75
CA SER A 80 -1.67 13.59 8.67
C SER A 80 -2.91 14.39 8.22
N LEU A 81 -4.04 13.74 7.92
CA LEU A 81 -5.27 14.44 7.52
C LEU A 81 -5.80 15.41 8.58
N LYS A 82 -5.55 15.16 9.86
CA LYS A 82 -5.88 16.08 10.97
C LYS A 82 -4.84 17.19 11.18
N HIS A 83 -3.84 17.29 10.30
CA HIS A 83 -2.72 18.24 10.40
C HIS A 83 -1.90 18.10 11.69
N VAL A 84 -1.91 16.92 12.32
CA VAL A 84 -1.13 16.63 13.53
C VAL A 84 0.33 16.30 13.19
N ILE A 85 0.55 15.62 12.07
CA ILE A 85 1.90 15.27 11.57
C ILE A 85 2.06 15.67 10.09
N PRO A 86 3.29 15.88 9.59
CA PRO A 86 3.51 16.11 8.17
C PRO A 86 3.26 14.81 7.38
N GLU A 87 2.75 14.95 6.15
CA GLU A 87 2.48 13.82 5.26
C GLU A 87 3.75 13.05 4.86
N SER A 88 4.92 13.68 5.02
CA SER A 88 6.22 13.04 4.88
C SER A 88 6.34 11.78 5.75
N ILE A 89 5.77 11.71 6.96
CA ILE A 89 5.87 10.55 7.86
C ILE A 89 5.11 9.31 7.34
N PRO A 90 3.79 9.35 7.06
CA PRO A 90 3.07 8.22 6.49
C PRO A 90 3.54 7.88 5.07
N LEU A 91 3.86 8.88 4.25
CA LEU A 91 4.54 8.67 2.99
C LEU A 91 5.80 7.85 3.23
N CYS A 92 6.52 8.22 4.29
CA CYS A 92 7.77 7.57 4.57
C CYS A 92 7.61 6.09 4.97
N TRP A 93 6.62 5.83 5.82
CA TRP A 93 6.26 4.49 6.23
C TRP A 93 5.87 3.62 5.02
N SER A 94 5.00 4.13 4.14
CA SER A 94 4.45 3.34 3.04
C SER A 94 5.49 2.93 2.00
N ILE A 95 6.30 3.87 1.53
CA ILE A 95 7.34 3.59 0.53
C ILE A 95 8.28 2.47 1.03
N SER A 96 8.59 2.46 2.33
CA SER A 96 9.50 1.47 2.92
C SER A 96 9.00 0.01 2.79
N PHE A 97 7.69 -0.22 2.90
CA PHE A 97 7.09 -1.56 2.74
C PHE A 97 6.86 -1.94 1.27
N PHE A 98 6.44 -1.00 0.43
CA PHE A 98 6.21 -1.27 -0.98
C PHE A 98 7.49 -1.58 -1.75
N ILE A 99 8.65 -1.05 -1.34
CA ILE A 99 9.94 -1.45 -1.89
C ILE A 99 10.19 -2.96 -1.64
N VAL A 100 9.86 -3.48 -0.46
CA VAL A 100 10.01 -4.91 -0.14
C VAL A 100 8.99 -5.77 -0.86
N ASP A 101 7.76 -5.31 -0.98
CA ASP A 101 6.71 -6.00 -1.72
C ASP A 101 7.10 -6.16 -3.20
N LEU A 102 7.65 -5.11 -3.80
CA LEU A 102 8.16 -5.16 -5.18
C LEU A 102 9.28 -6.18 -5.32
N LEU A 103 10.32 -6.06 -4.49
CA LEU A 103 11.48 -6.95 -4.59
C LEU A 103 11.10 -8.41 -4.32
N ASP A 104 10.20 -8.65 -3.36
CA ASP A 104 9.61 -9.96 -3.11
C ASP A 104 8.90 -10.52 -4.35
N ALA A 105 7.96 -9.76 -4.89
CA ALA A 105 7.16 -10.21 -6.02
C ALA A 105 8.04 -10.54 -7.24
N VAL A 106 9.14 -9.78 -7.41
CA VAL A 106 10.17 -10.09 -8.42
C VAL A 106 10.86 -11.42 -8.12
N VAL A 107 11.29 -11.67 -6.89
CA VAL A 107 11.93 -12.95 -6.49
C VAL A 107 10.98 -14.14 -6.67
N ARG A 108 9.67 -13.98 -6.40
CA ARG A 108 8.65 -15.02 -6.59
C ARG A 108 8.12 -15.13 -8.02
N GLY A 109 8.50 -14.21 -8.93
CA GLY A 109 8.00 -14.18 -10.30
C GLY A 109 6.50 -13.88 -10.42
N GLU A 110 5.90 -13.25 -9.41
CA GLU A 110 4.46 -13.02 -9.36
C GLU A 110 4.07 -11.70 -10.06
N ILE A 111 3.88 -11.77 -11.39
CA ILE A 111 3.64 -10.59 -12.26
C ILE A 111 2.54 -9.66 -11.73
N MET A 112 1.42 -10.21 -11.24
CA MET A 112 0.31 -9.41 -10.70
C MET A 112 0.76 -8.53 -9.51
N TRP A 113 1.55 -9.10 -8.60
CA TRP A 113 2.05 -8.40 -7.41
C TRP A 113 3.19 -7.44 -7.76
N ILE A 114 4.00 -7.76 -8.79
CA ILE A 114 4.99 -6.83 -9.35
C ILE A 114 4.29 -5.58 -9.88
N VAL A 115 3.25 -5.75 -10.71
CA VAL A 115 2.48 -4.64 -11.28
C VAL A 115 1.83 -3.82 -10.18
N HIS A 116 1.24 -4.48 -9.17
CA HIS A 116 0.67 -3.80 -8.01
C HIS A 116 1.71 -2.91 -7.30
N ALA A 117 2.86 -3.48 -6.94
CA ALA A 117 3.87 -2.77 -6.18
C ALA A 117 4.49 -1.61 -6.98
N ILE A 118 4.67 -1.76 -8.31
CA ILE A 118 5.12 -0.67 -9.19
C ILE A 118 4.12 0.48 -9.18
N ILE A 119 2.83 0.20 -9.37
CA ILE A 119 1.79 1.24 -9.40
C ILE A 119 1.70 1.93 -8.03
N SER A 120 1.72 1.17 -6.94
CA SER A 120 1.67 1.71 -5.58
C SER A 120 2.89 2.58 -5.27
N LEU A 121 4.10 2.19 -5.68
CA LEU A 121 5.31 3.01 -5.55
C LEU A 121 5.24 4.28 -6.40
N ALA A 122 4.78 4.16 -7.65
CA ALA A 122 4.61 5.32 -8.52
C ALA A 122 3.62 6.33 -7.91
N LEU A 123 2.49 5.86 -7.38
CA LEU A 123 1.53 6.73 -6.69
C LEU A 123 2.13 7.42 -5.48
N ASN A 124 2.86 6.69 -4.63
CA ASN A 124 3.53 7.29 -3.47
C ASN A 124 4.54 8.38 -3.89
N VAL A 125 5.44 8.06 -4.80
CA VAL A 125 6.54 8.95 -5.21
C VAL A 125 6.00 10.15 -5.98
N LEU A 126 5.18 9.91 -7.00
CA LEU A 126 4.73 10.98 -7.89
C LEU A 126 3.77 11.95 -7.17
N THR A 127 2.85 11.42 -6.35
CA THR A 127 1.91 12.25 -5.57
C THR A 127 2.62 12.97 -4.43
N GLY A 128 3.60 12.33 -3.78
CA GLY A 128 4.42 12.97 -2.74
C GLY A 128 5.32 14.08 -3.27
N ARG A 129 5.64 14.06 -4.57
CA ARG A 129 6.45 15.10 -5.23
C ARG A 129 5.65 16.29 -5.71
N ASP A 130 4.39 16.09 -6.05
CA ASP A 130 3.54 17.16 -6.54
C ASP A 130 3.08 18.09 -5.40
N ALA A 131 3.32 19.38 -5.57
CA ALA A 131 3.03 20.38 -4.55
C ALA A 131 1.51 20.55 -4.33
N LYS A 132 0.70 20.49 -5.39
CA LYS A 132 -0.76 20.59 -5.30
C LYS A 132 -1.30 19.40 -4.50
N HIS A 133 -0.84 18.19 -4.83
CA HIS A 133 -1.29 16.99 -4.16
C HIS A 133 -0.83 16.86 -2.70
N ARG A 134 0.39 17.33 -2.38
CA ARG A 134 0.87 17.44 -0.98
C ARG A 134 0.01 18.39 -0.16
N ALA A 135 -0.31 19.57 -0.70
CA ALA A 135 -1.18 20.53 -0.02
C ALA A 135 -2.56 19.91 0.28
N LEU A 136 -3.05 19.06 -0.62
CA LEU A 136 -4.32 18.34 -0.47
C LEU A 136 -4.22 17.05 0.35
N ARG A 137 -3.03 16.70 0.86
CA ARG A 137 -2.73 15.44 1.55
C ARG A 137 -3.25 14.20 0.81
N SER A 138 -3.04 14.21 -0.51
CA SER A 138 -3.62 13.21 -1.42
C SER A 138 -3.07 11.81 -1.17
N VAL A 139 -1.81 11.70 -0.73
CA VAL A 139 -1.18 10.41 -0.39
C VAL A 139 -1.88 9.81 0.83
N SER A 140 -2.11 10.63 1.87
CA SER A 140 -2.79 10.21 3.10
C SER A 140 -4.22 9.75 2.83
N LYS A 141 -4.93 10.39 1.89
CA LYS A 141 -6.24 9.91 1.42
C LYS A 141 -6.12 8.54 0.74
N GLY A 142 -5.11 8.37 -0.12
CA GLY A 142 -4.85 7.10 -0.81
C GLY A 142 -4.57 5.93 0.14
N PHE A 143 -3.90 6.18 1.27
CA PHE A 143 -3.54 5.13 2.24
C PHE A 143 -4.71 4.41 2.90
N PHE A 144 -5.90 4.98 2.90
CA PHE A 144 -7.09 4.27 3.38
C PHE A 144 -7.50 3.08 2.49
N ALA A 145 -6.95 2.97 1.27
CA ALA A 145 -7.07 1.73 0.48
C ALA A 145 -6.45 0.52 1.21
N GLU A 146 -5.46 0.73 2.08
CA GLU A 146 -4.82 -0.32 2.88
C GLU A 146 -5.63 -0.74 4.11
N ALA A 147 -6.71 -0.02 4.45
CA ALA A 147 -7.55 -0.36 5.61
C ALA A 147 -8.27 -1.71 5.45
N SER A 148 -8.43 -2.22 4.22
CA SER A 148 -8.99 -3.56 3.97
C SER A 148 -8.00 -4.71 4.24
N THR A 149 -6.71 -4.42 4.30
CA THR A 149 -5.63 -5.42 4.34
C THR A 149 -5.65 -6.31 5.61
N PRO A 150 -5.96 -5.80 6.82
CA PRO A 150 -6.11 -6.66 8.00
C PRO A 150 -7.21 -7.72 7.86
N PHE A 151 -8.30 -7.38 7.16
CA PHE A 151 -9.40 -8.30 6.92
C PHE A 151 -9.03 -9.38 5.90
N LEU A 152 -8.26 -9.01 4.85
CA LEU A 152 -7.66 -9.98 3.92
C LEU A 152 -6.82 -11.00 4.69
N ASN A 153 -5.97 -10.53 5.60
CA ASN A 153 -5.08 -11.38 6.39
C ASN A 153 -5.85 -12.29 7.36
N HIS A 154 -6.92 -11.78 7.97
CA HIS A 154 -7.80 -12.59 8.82
C HIS A 154 -8.53 -13.68 8.02
N TRP A 155 -9.03 -13.34 6.83
CA TRP A 155 -9.64 -14.31 5.93
C TRP A 155 -8.63 -15.35 5.42
N LYS A 156 -7.41 -14.93 5.03
CA LYS A 156 -6.35 -15.84 4.60
C LYS A 156 -6.05 -16.92 5.65
N LYS A 157 -6.11 -16.56 6.95
CA LYS A 157 -5.86 -17.48 8.07
C LYS A 157 -7.05 -18.38 8.39
N SER A 158 -8.23 -17.81 8.56
CA SER A 158 -9.40 -18.57 9.00
C SER A 158 -10.06 -19.36 7.87
N LYS A 159 -9.91 -18.91 6.62
CA LYS A 159 -10.58 -19.44 5.42
C LYS A 159 -12.09 -19.62 5.58
N SER A 160 -12.70 -18.97 6.57
CA SER A 160 -14.13 -19.08 6.83
C SER A 160 -14.92 -18.19 5.87
N TYR A 161 -16.14 -18.59 5.53
CA TYR A 161 -17.00 -17.76 4.70
C TYR A 161 -17.32 -16.42 5.36
N LEU A 162 -17.52 -16.40 6.69
CA LEU A 162 -17.80 -15.16 7.41
C LEU A 162 -16.62 -14.17 7.33
N SER A 163 -15.39 -14.63 7.55
CA SER A 163 -14.21 -13.77 7.42
C SER A 163 -14.02 -13.26 5.97
N PHE A 164 -14.37 -14.09 4.98
CA PHE A 164 -14.39 -13.67 3.58
C PHE A 164 -15.39 -12.54 3.33
N ILE A 165 -16.62 -12.65 3.87
CA ILE A 165 -17.64 -11.60 3.73
C ILE A 165 -17.20 -10.30 4.39
N ILE A 166 -16.60 -10.37 5.59
CA ILE A 166 -16.06 -9.19 6.26
C ILE A 166 -14.95 -8.54 5.40
N PHE A 167 -14.04 -9.35 4.87
CA PHE A 167 -13.01 -8.86 3.95
C PHE A 167 -13.60 -8.24 2.68
N PHE A 168 -14.59 -8.88 2.06
CA PHE A 168 -15.26 -8.38 0.87
C PHE A 168 -15.91 -7.02 1.11
N ILE A 169 -16.61 -6.84 2.23
CA ILE A 169 -17.21 -5.57 2.61
C ILE A 169 -16.12 -4.51 2.81
N ALA A 170 -15.07 -4.84 3.57
CA ALA A 170 -13.96 -3.91 3.80
C ALA A 170 -13.26 -3.51 2.49
N PHE A 171 -13.00 -4.47 1.58
CA PHE A 171 -12.43 -4.21 0.27
C PHE A 171 -13.34 -3.30 -0.57
N THR A 172 -14.65 -3.56 -0.56
CA THR A 172 -15.63 -2.74 -1.28
C THR A 172 -15.57 -1.28 -0.81
N LEU A 173 -15.63 -1.07 0.51
CA LEU A 173 -15.63 0.28 1.09
C LEU A 173 -14.29 1.01 0.84
N CYS A 174 -13.16 0.36 1.13
CA CYS A 174 -11.84 0.99 1.11
C CYS A 174 -11.24 1.13 -0.30
N ARG A 175 -11.56 0.21 -1.23
CA ARG A 175 -10.91 0.16 -2.55
C ARG A 175 -11.86 0.44 -3.71
N ILE A 176 -13.14 0.05 -3.61
CA ILE A 176 -14.11 0.24 -4.70
C ILE A 176 -14.86 1.56 -4.58
N VAL A 177 -15.26 1.94 -3.37
CA VAL A 177 -16.01 3.18 -3.11
C VAL A 177 -15.05 4.33 -2.80
N TRP A 178 -14.15 4.15 -1.84
CA TRP A 178 -13.29 5.24 -1.38
C TRP A 178 -12.33 5.76 -2.45
N VAL A 179 -11.69 4.87 -3.23
CA VAL A 179 -10.70 5.26 -4.26
C VAL A 179 -11.27 6.23 -5.30
N PRO A 180 -12.35 5.91 -6.03
CA PRO A 180 -12.92 6.85 -6.99
C PRO A 180 -13.51 8.07 -6.32
N TYR A 181 -14.06 7.93 -5.10
CA TYR A 181 -14.58 9.06 -4.34
C TYR A 181 -13.48 10.09 -4.03
N PHE A 182 -12.34 9.67 -3.49
CA PHE A 182 -11.28 10.62 -3.15
C PHE A 182 -10.59 11.17 -4.40
N VAL A 183 -10.42 10.36 -5.46
CA VAL A 183 -9.88 10.83 -6.74
C VAL A 183 -10.80 11.89 -7.34
N TYR A 184 -12.11 11.63 -7.38
CA TYR A 184 -13.10 12.61 -7.83
C TYR A 184 -13.05 13.89 -6.98
N THR A 185 -13.04 13.76 -5.66
CA THR A 185 -12.98 14.91 -4.74
C THR A 185 -11.72 15.74 -4.99
N THR A 186 -10.56 15.09 -5.16
CA THR A 186 -9.29 15.77 -5.47
C THR A 186 -9.37 16.50 -6.82
N TYR A 187 -9.74 15.83 -7.90
CA TYR A 187 -9.72 16.44 -9.24
C TYR A 187 -10.87 17.41 -9.48
N ALA A 188 -12.11 17.01 -9.18
CA ALA A 188 -13.30 17.80 -9.48
C ALA A 188 -13.47 18.98 -8.52
N LEU A 189 -13.20 18.80 -7.22
CA LEU A 189 -13.48 19.82 -6.21
C LEU A 189 -12.25 20.67 -5.88
N TYR A 190 -11.09 20.04 -5.67
CA TYR A 190 -9.90 20.75 -5.18
C TYR A 190 -8.95 21.22 -6.29
N LEU A 191 -8.88 20.49 -7.41
CA LEU A 191 -8.10 20.88 -8.59
C LEU A 191 -8.98 21.52 -9.68
N HIS A 192 -10.25 21.78 -9.40
CA HIS A 192 -11.18 22.48 -10.31
C HIS A 192 -11.27 21.86 -11.72
N GLY A 193 -11.10 20.55 -11.83
CA GLY A 193 -11.12 19.82 -13.10
C GLY A 193 -9.79 19.79 -13.85
N GLU A 194 -8.72 20.39 -13.31
CA GLU A 194 -7.38 20.28 -13.89
C GLU A 194 -6.85 18.86 -13.75
N ILE A 195 -6.74 18.16 -14.88
CA ILE A 195 -6.16 16.82 -14.94
C ILE A 195 -4.66 16.93 -15.13
N ASP A 196 -3.90 16.36 -14.20
CA ASP A 196 -2.46 16.20 -14.32
C ASP A 196 -2.09 14.74 -14.62
N TYR A 197 -0.79 14.47 -14.74
CA TYR A 197 -0.29 13.14 -15.07
C TYR A 197 -0.51 12.09 -13.96
N LEU A 198 -0.87 12.50 -12.73
CA LEU A 198 -1.11 11.60 -11.60
C LEU A 198 -2.44 10.85 -11.69
N ILE A 199 -3.33 11.29 -12.57
CA ILE A 199 -4.61 10.60 -12.81
C ILE A 199 -4.39 9.20 -13.38
N TRP A 200 -3.37 9.04 -14.24
CA TRP A 200 -3.10 7.79 -14.94
C TRP A 200 -2.68 6.64 -14.01
N PRO A 201 -1.68 6.80 -13.12
CA PRO A 201 -1.38 5.75 -12.14
C PRO A 201 -2.56 5.50 -11.18
N SER A 202 -3.41 6.50 -10.92
CA SER A 202 -4.63 6.33 -10.09
C SER A 202 -5.68 5.46 -10.79
N ILE A 203 -5.90 5.68 -12.09
CA ILE A 203 -6.77 4.85 -12.94
C ILE A 203 -6.23 3.42 -13.01
N LEU A 204 -4.93 3.25 -13.27
CA LEU A 204 -4.30 1.93 -13.34
C LEU A 204 -4.43 1.18 -12.01
N PHE A 205 -4.21 1.87 -10.89
CA PHE A 205 -4.44 1.30 -9.56
C PHE A 205 -5.89 0.83 -9.39
N TYR A 206 -6.86 1.64 -9.81
CA TYR A 206 -8.27 1.31 -9.67
C TYR A 206 -8.68 0.13 -10.56
N ILE A 207 -8.22 0.07 -11.81
CA ILE A 207 -8.44 -1.08 -12.70
C ILE A 207 -7.93 -2.37 -12.06
N LEU A 208 -6.77 -2.33 -11.42
CA LEU A 208 -6.24 -3.47 -10.68
C LEU A 208 -7.15 -3.86 -9.50
N GLN A 209 -7.68 -2.90 -8.74
CA GLN A 209 -8.65 -3.17 -7.68
C GLN A 209 -9.93 -3.82 -8.22
N LEU A 210 -10.43 -3.37 -9.36
CA LEU A 210 -11.61 -3.94 -10.02
C LEU A 210 -11.36 -5.38 -10.48
N ALA A 211 -10.17 -5.70 -10.99
CA ALA A 211 -9.82 -7.07 -11.36
C ALA A 211 -9.86 -8.02 -10.13
N TRP A 212 -9.32 -7.58 -8.99
CA TRP A 212 -9.41 -8.34 -7.74
C TRP A 212 -10.84 -8.44 -7.22
N TYR A 213 -11.61 -7.36 -7.34
CA TYR A 213 -13.01 -7.33 -6.94
C TYR A 213 -13.86 -8.29 -7.75
N ALA A 214 -13.70 -8.34 -9.07
CA ALA A 214 -14.37 -9.30 -9.93
C ALA A 214 -14.09 -10.75 -9.48
N LYS A 215 -12.82 -11.06 -9.15
CA LYS A 215 -12.46 -12.37 -8.59
C LYS A 215 -13.18 -12.63 -7.27
N MET A 216 -13.25 -11.68 -6.36
CA MET A 216 -14.00 -11.85 -5.10
C MET A 216 -15.50 -12.05 -5.33
N CYS A 217 -16.12 -11.34 -6.27
CA CYS A 217 -17.53 -11.55 -6.61
C CYS A 217 -17.79 -12.99 -7.08
N THR A 218 -16.90 -13.56 -7.90
CA THR A 218 -17.02 -14.98 -8.28
C THR A 218 -16.87 -15.93 -7.10
N MET A 219 -16.04 -15.58 -6.11
CA MET A 219 -15.84 -16.36 -4.89
C MET A 219 -17.00 -16.27 -3.91
N ILE A 220 -17.78 -15.19 -3.88
CA ILE A 220 -19.02 -15.12 -3.08
C ILE A 220 -19.99 -16.21 -3.53
N VAL A 221 -20.20 -16.33 -4.84
CA VAL A 221 -21.17 -17.27 -5.41
C VAL A 221 -20.65 -18.71 -5.31
N ASN A 222 -19.34 -18.92 -5.43
CA ASN A 222 -18.72 -20.24 -5.53
C ASN A 222 -17.76 -20.55 -4.38
N TYR A 223 -18.05 -20.08 -3.16
CA TYR A 223 -17.12 -20.22 -2.06
C TYR A 223 -16.87 -21.70 -1.73
N LYS A 224 -15.66 -22.18 -2.06
CA LYS A 224 -15.22 -23.54 -1.76
C LYS A 224 -14.06 -23.47 -0.78
N LEU A 225 -14.21 -24.11 0.38
CA LEU A 225 -13.11 -24.33 1.31
C LEU A 225 -11.98 -25.12 0.60
N PRO A 226 -10.70 -24.76 0.81
CA PRO A 226 -9.57 -25.54 0.32
C PRO A 226 -9.70 -27.00 0.74
N LYS A 227 -9.38 -27.95 -0.16
CA LYS A 227 -9.53 -29.39 0.08
C LYS A 227 -8.81 -29.84 1.36
N GLU A 228 -7.60 -29.32 1.58
CA GLU A 228 -6.75 -29.57 2.76
C GLU A 228 -7.44 -29.20 4.08
N LEU A 229 -8.24 -28.12 4.11
CA LEU A 229 -8.96 -27.70 5.32
C LEU A 229 -10.20 -28.56 5.55
N LYS A 230 -10.84 -29.03 4.47
CA LYS A 230 -11.93 -30.00 4.56
C LYS A 230 -11.44 -31.36 5.08
N GLU A 231 -10.21 -31.76 4.76
CA GLU A 231 -9.60 -32.99 5.25
C GLU A 231 -9.25 -32.88 6.74
N ARG A 232 -8.62 -31.78 7.18
CA ARG A 232 -8.34 -31.54 8.61
C ARG A 232 -9.59 -31.45 9.49
N LEU A 233 -10.69 -30.89 8.98
CA LEU A 233 -11.98 -30.84 9.68
C LEU A 233 -12.71 -32.19 9.74
N LYS A 234 -12.30 -33.17 8.92
CA LYS A 234 -12.81 -34.55 8.99
C LYS A 234 -12.02 -35.43 9.95
N GLU A 235 -10.80 -35.01 10.30
CA GLU A 235 -9.91 -35.71 11.24
C GLU A 235 -10.10 -35.26 12.71
N GLN A 236 -10.93 -34.24 12.95
CA GLN A 236 -11.36 -33.76 14.27
C GLN A 236 -12.77 -34.23 14.58
#